data_AF-A0A7C3VL89-F1
#
_entry.id   AF-A0A7C3VL89-F1
#
_cell.length_a   1.000
_cell.length_b   1.000
_cell.length_c   1.000
_cell.angle_alpha   90.00
_cell.angle_beta   90.00
_cell.angle_gamma   90.00
#
_symmetry.space_group_name_H-M   'P 1'
#
loop_
_entity.id
_entity.type
_entity.pdbx_description
1 polymer ?
#
loop_
_entity_poly.entity_id
_entity_poly.type
_entity_poly.pdbx_seq_one_letter_code
_entity_poly.pdbx_strand_id
1 'polypeptide(L)'
;RQQVSSMILMSSLRRIDPNFSIMKEAKREVLEDVMDIEKTKKVVKGIEDGTIKLVEMDNRIPSPFGFNIALQGHLDVMKIEDKHEFLRRMHQMVLAKISGQEPERVRAKDFIKPVERNAFKEQLKREAWNLKRTPRFAKAEIVRIIEGAREDIDPRFLDGVKKYRDEIEKGWPEELRKFIFTVLDDLKTGDFSYQQYWDEENAQKQLEADELQRKLVDQLIVGAKKTKLDVLVRNDLFRMIEGEKDKFRGETLKWLKEFASKPVHKAWGDDIAKFILRKSEELA
;
A
#
# COMPACT_ATOMS: atom_id res chain seq x y z
N ARG A 1 13.33 -14.40 -25.52
CA ARG A 1 13.68 -14.89 -26.87
C ARG A 1 13.31 -13.89 -27.97
N GLN A 2 12.04 -13.45 -28.09
CA GLN A 2 11.63 -12.48 -29.12
C GLN A 2 12.42 -11.15 -29.10
N GLN A 3 12.63 -10.51 -27.94
CA GLN A 3 13.37 -9.25 -27.87
C GLN A 3 14.81 -9.35 -28.39
N VAL A 4 15.52 -10.42 -28.04
CA VAL A 4 16.92 -10.66 -28.47
C VAL A 4 16.99 -10.88 -29.99
N SER A 5 16.06 -11.66 -30.54
CA SER A 5 15.97 -11.90 -31.98
C SER A 5 15.62 -10.62 -32.76
N SER A 6 14.72 -9.78 -32.25
CA SER A 6 14.36 -8.50 -32.87
C SER A 6 15.51 -7.48 -32.83
N MET A 7 16.29 -7.44 -31.75
CA MET A 7 17.46 -6.55 -31.66
C MET A 7 18.55 -6.91 -32.70
N ILE A 8 18.84 -8.20 -32.86
CA ILE A 8 19.80 -8.68 -33.85
C ILE A 8 19.32 -8.33 -35.26
N LEU A 9 18.05 -8.62 -35.57
CA LEU A 9 17.43 -8.27 -36.86
C LEU A 9 17.52 -6.77 -37.15
N MET A 10 17.18 -5.92 -36.19
CA MET A 10 17.20 -4.48 -36.38
C MET A 10 18.61 -3.91 -36.57
N SER A 11 19.61 -4.50 -35.91
CA SER A 11 21.01 -4.14 -36.10
C SER A 11 21.52 -4.50 -37.50
N SER A 12 21.11 -5.66 -38.02
CA SER A 12 21.47 -6.13 -39.36
C SER A 12 20.79 -5.31 -40.44
N LEU A 13 19.48 -5.04 -40.31
CA LEU A 13 18.72 -4.24 -41.28
C LEU A 13 19.27 -2.82 -41.40
N ARG A 14 19.63 -2.18 -40.27
CA ARG A 14 20.19 -0.82 -40.24
C ARG A 14 21.55 -0.71 -40.93
N ARG A 15 22.35 -1.80 -40.96
CA ARG A 15 23.65 -1.86 -41.65
C ARG A 15 23.50 -2.05 -43.16
N ILE A 16 22.41 -2.67 -43.60
CA ILE A 16 22.13 -2.93 -45.02
C ILE A 16 21.54 -1.67 -45.65
N ASP A 17 20.43 -1.18 -45.09
CA ASP A 17 19.77 0.04 -45.54
C ASP A 17 18.97 0.67 -44.38
N PRO A 18 19.32 1.89 -43.94
CA PRO A 18 18.55 2.63 -42.94
C PRO A 18 17.07 2.85 -43.31
N ASN A 19 16.73 2.84 -44.61
CA ASN A 19 15.37 3.08 -45.14
C ASN A 19 14.62 1.80 -45.51
N PHE A 20 15.07 0.64 -45.02
CA PHE A 20 14.39 -0.63 -45.23
C PHE A 20 12.89 -0.55 -44.86
N SER A 21 12.00 -1.18 -45.63
CA SER A 21 10.54 -1.01 -45.50
C SER A 21 10.02 -1.21 -44.07
N ILE A 22 10.55 -2.21 -43.35
CA ILE A 22 10.17 -2.48 -41.95
C ILE A 22 10.60 -1.35 -41.02
N MET A 23 11.80 -0.78 -41.23
CA MET A 23 12.29 0.36 -40.43
C MET A 23 11.49 1.63 -40.72
N LYS A 24 11.14 1.85 -42.00
CA LYS A 24 10.33 2.97 -42.43
C LYS A 24 8.93 2.91 -41.83
N GLU A 25 8.30 1.74 -41.86
CA GLU A 25 6.97 1.55 -41.29
C GLU A 25 6.99 1.66 -39.75
N ALA A 26 7.95 1.05 -39.07
CA ALA A 26 8.08 1.19 -37.62
C ALA A 26 8.30 2.65 -37.19
N LYS A 27 9.06 3.43 -37.98
CA LYS A 27 9.23 4.86 -37.73
C LYS A 27 7.93 5.63 -37.97
N ARG A 28 7.18 5.30 -39.01
CA ARG A 28 5.86 5.89 -39.30
C ARG A 28 4.89 5.59 -38.15
N GLU A 29 4.75 4.34 -37.75
CA GLU A 29 3.86 3.90 -36.66
C GLU A 29 4.17 4.64 -35.35
N VAL A 30 5.45 4.72 -34.96
CA VAL A 30 5.84 5.46 -33.75
C VAL A 30 5.52 6.94 -33.87
N LEU A 31 5.84 7.60 -35.01
CA LEU A 31 5.67 9.05 -35.14
C LEU A 31 4.22 9.48 -35.36
N GLU A 32 3.46 8.72 -36.13
CA GLU A 32 2.11 9.07 -36.54
C GLU A 32 1.06 8.46 -35.62
N ASP A 33 1.13 7.14 -35.36
CA ASP A 33 0.07 6.43 -34.66
C ASP A 33 0.21 6.54 -33.13
N VAL A 34 1.44 6.48 -32.61
CA VAL A 34 1.69 6.60 -31.16
C VAL A 34 1.85 8.05 -30.73
N MET A 35 2.63 8.84 -31.47
CA MET A 35 3.08 10.17 -31.03
C MET A 35 2.31 11.36 -31.61
N ASP A 36 1.47 11.17 -32.64
CA ASP A 36 0.70 12.24 -33.32
C ASP A 36 1.56 13.46 -33.70
N ILE A 37 2.53 13.23 -34.59
CA ILE A 37 3.47 14.26 -35.04
C ILE A 37 2.77 15.45 -35.73
N GLU A 38 1.64 15.23 -36.39
CA GLU A 38 0.92 16.28 -37.13
C GLU A 38 0.28 17.31 -36.19
N LYS A 39 -0.34 16.89 -35.09
CA LYS A 39 -0.81 17.84 -34.07
C LYS A 39 0.34 18.47 -33.30
N THR A 40 1.39 17.71 -33.03
CA THR A 40 2.58 18.24 -32.35
C THR A 40 3.19 19.42 -33.11
N LYS A 41 3.35 19.32 -34.44
CA LYS A 41 3.81 20.44 -35.29
C LYS A 41 2.94 21.69 -35.15
N LYS A 42 1.61 21.53 -35.04
CA LYS A 42 0.67 22.66 -34.88
C LYS A 42 0.86 23.36 -33.54
N VAL A 43 1.07 22.61 -32.46
CA VAL A 43 1.33 23.18 -31.13
C VAL A 43 2.65 23.94 -31.12
N VAL A 44 3.73 23.37 -31.69
CA VAL A 44 5.04 24.04 -31.76
C VAL A 44 4.96 25.33 -32.56
N LYS A 45 4.35 25.31 -33.75
CA LYS A 45 4.11 26.54 -34.52
C LYS A 45 3.26 27.54 -33.75
N GLY A 46 2.23 27.08 -33.04
CA GLY A 46 1.41 27.95 -32.21
C GLY A 46 2.18 28.67 -31.11
N ILE A 47 3.22 28.02 -30.56
CA ILE A 47 4.17 28.63 -29.60
C ILE A 47 5.09 29.63 -30.32
N GLU A 48 5.67 29.26 -31.46
CA GLU A 48 6.55 30.14 -32.27
C GLU A 48 5.83 31.42 -32.72
N ASP A 49 4.59 31.28 -33.19
CA ASP A 49 3.75 32.38 -33.67
C ASP A 49 3.11 33.21 -32.53
N GLY A 50 3.33 32.82 -31.26
CA GLY A 50 2.83 33.52 -30.06
C GLY A 50 1.34 33.34 -29.78
N THR A 51 0.63 32.50 -30.56
CA THR A 51 -0.78 32.15 -30.32
C THR A 51 -0.98 31.32 -29.05
N ILE A 52 0.02 30.51 -28.69
CA ILE A 52 0.09 29.75 -27.44
C ILE A 52 1.08 30.45 -26.51
N LYS A 53 0.56 30.95 -25.39
CA LYS A 53 1.39 31.59 -24.37
C LYS A 53 1.98 30.56 -23.41
N LEU A 54 3.29 30.59 -23.26
CA LEU A 54 4.00 29.84 -22.22
C LEU A 54 4.12 30.71 -20.97
N VAL A 55 3.77 30.15 -19.81
CA VAL A 55 3.89 30.83 -18.52
C VAL A 55 4.71 29.93 -17.60
N GLU A 56 5.88 30.42 -17.21
CA GLU A 56 6.72 29.75 -16.22
C GLU A 56 6.27 30.18 -14.81
N MET A 57 6.06 29.18 -13.96
CA MET A 57 5.64 29.39 -12.57
C MET A 57 6.50 28.53 -11.65
N ASP A 58 7.29 29.16 -10.79
CA ASP A 58 7.92 28.47 -9.68
C ASP A 58 6.97 28.46 -8.48
N ASN A 59 6.52 27.26 -8.11
CA ASN A 59 5.66 27.06 -6.96
C ASN A 59 6.39 26.21 -5.92
N ARG A 60 6.36 26.64 -4.66
CA ARG A 60 6.89 25.83 -3.54
C ARG A 60 6.20 24.48 -3.40
N ILE A 61 4.94 24.39 -3.84
CA ILE A 61 4.09 23.19 -3.78
C ILE A 61 3.58 22.92 -5.19
N PRO A 62 3.60 21.66 -5.65
CA PRO A 62 3.02 21.29 -6.94
C PRO A 62 1.57 21.77 -7.08
N SER A 63 1.18 22.14 -8.30
CA SER A 63 -0.23 22.43 -8.60
C SER A 63 -1.06 21.15 -8.55
N PRO A 64 -2.39 21.23 -8.35
CA PRO A 64 -3.27 20.07 -8.45
C PRO A 64 -3.12 19.30 -9.77
N PHE A 65 -2.84 20.01 -10.87
CA PHE A 65 -2.56 19.40 -12.18
C PHE A 65 -1.21 18.64 -12.22
N GLY A 66 -0.24 19.05 -11.41
CA GLY A 66 1.08 18.44 -11.33
C GLY A 66 1.17 17.22 -10.41
N PHE A 67 0.14 16.90 -9.61
CA PHE A 67 0.21 15.81 -8.64
C PHE A 67 0.47 14.45 -9.29
N ASN A 68 -0.24 14.15 -10.38
CA ASN A 68 -0.07 12.89 -11.09
C ASN A 68 1.30 12.77 -11.77
N ILE A 69 1.84 13.89 -12.26
CA ILE A 69 3.17 13.94 -12.87
C ILE A 69 4.25 13.73 -11.80
N ALA A 70 4.10 14.35 -10.63
CA ALA A 70 5.02 14.16 -9.49
C ALA A 70 5.02 12.71 -8.98
N LEU A 71 3.88 12.02 -9.07
CA LEU A 71 3.74 10.61 -8.70
C LEU A 71 4.32 9.64 -9.73
N GLN A 72 4.24 9.96 -11.03
CA GLN A 72 4.59 9.04 -12.12
C GLN A 72 5.98 8.39 -11.97
N GLY A 73 6.98 9.11 -11.47
CA GLY A 73 8.33 8.57 -11.26
C GLY A 73 8.46 7.54 -10.13
N HIS A 74 7.42 7.35 -9.31
CA HIS A 74 7.46 6.54 -8.09
C HIS A 74 6.29 5.55 -7.97
N LEU A 75 5.37 5.53 -8.95
CA LEU A 75 4.21 4.64 -8.96
C LEU A 75 4.60 3.16 -8.89
N ASP A 76 5.71 2.78 -9.52
CA ASP A 76 6.15 1.38 -9.61
C ASP A 76 6.61 0.81 -8.25
N VAL A 77 6.93 1.67 -7.28
CA VAL A 77 7.47 1.29 -5.96
C VAL A 77 6.49 1.61 -4.82
N MET A 78 5.41 2.33 -5.12
CA MET A 78 4.46 2.84 -4.12
C MET A 78 3.22 1.95 -4.02
N LYS A 79 2.74 1.71 -2.78
CA LYS A 79 1.45 1.03 -2.57
C LYS A 79 0.28 1.94 -2.94
N ILE A 80 -0.88 1.34 -3.23
CA ILE A 80 -2.10 2.09 -3.58
C ILE A 80 -2.54 2.97 -2.40
N GLU A 81 -2.39 2.49 -1.16
CA GLU A 81 -2.72 3.23 0.06
C GLU A 81 -1.81 4.46 0.23
N ASP A 82 -0.50 4.30 0.04
CA ASP A 82 0.49 5.38 0.12
C ASP A 82 0.24 6.45 -0.97
N LYS A 83 -0.21 6.04 -2.16
CA LYS A 83 -0.63 6.95 -3.24
C LYS A 83 -1.83 7.80 -2.82
N HIS A 84 -2.84 7.18 -2.21
CA HIS A 84 -4.02 7.89 -1.73
C HIS A 84 -3.68 8.87 -0.60
N GLU A 85 -2.82 8.48 0.34
CA GLU A 85 -2.35 9.36 1.41
C GLU A 85 -1.56 10.55 0.85
N PHE A 86 -0.65 10.32 -0.09
CA PHE A 86 0.11 11.37 -0.76
C PHE A 86 -0.83 12.38 -1.44
N LEU A 87 -1.79 11.91 -2.24
CA LEU A 87 -2.76 12.79 -2.91
C LEU A 87 -3.61 13.58 -1.92
N ARG A 88 -4.03 12.96 -0.81
CA ARG A 88 -4.82 13.60 0.25
C ARG A 88 -4.05 14.74 0.92
N ARG A 89 -2.78 14.52 1.26
CA ARG A 89 -1.92 15.56 1.86
C ARG A 89 -1.62 16.70 0.89
N MET A 90 -1.30 16.38 -0.36
CA MET A 90 -1.08 17.39 -1.40
C MET A 90 -2.33 18.27 -1.59
N HIS A 91 -3.52 17.68 -1.52
CA HIS A 91 -4.77 18.44 -1.53
C HIS A 91 -4.93 19.33 -0.28
N GLN A 92 -4.65 18.81 0.91
CA GLN A 92 -4.68 19.60 2.16
C GLN A 92 -3.72 20.79 2.13
N MET A 93 -2.52 20.62 1.54
CA MET A 93 -1.56 21.71 1.39
C MET A 93 -2.06 22.81 0.44
N VAL A 94 -2.75 22.44 -0.63
CA VAL A 94 -3.40 23.41 -1.53
C VAL A 94 -4.48 24.18 -0.77
N LEU A 95 -5.28 23.49 0.05
CA LEU A 95 -6.28 24.16 0.90
C LEU A 95 -5.63 25.10 1.93
N ALA A 96 -4.53 24.68 2.56
CA ALA A 96 -3.76 25.50 3.50
C ALA A 96 -3.16 26.74 2.83
N LYS A 97 -2.65 26.59 1.60
CA LYS A 97 -2.15 27.72 0.79
C LYS A 97 -3.28 28.70 0.45
N ILE A 98 -4.48 28.19 0.14
CA ILE A 98 -5.66 29.03 -0.13
C ILE A 98 -6.11 29.76 1.15
N SER A 99 -5.98 29.13 2.33
CA SER A 99 -6.31 29.75 3.62
C SER A 99 -5.23 30.70 4.16
N GLY A 100 -4.14 30.94 3.42
CA GLY A 100 -3.10 31.90 3.77
C GLY A 100 -2.00 31.36 4.69
N GLN A 101 -1.93 30.05 4.92
CA GLN A 101 -0.83 29.39 5.62
C GLN A 101 0.28 29.03 4.64
N GLU A 102 1.56 29.16 5.04
CA GLU A 102 2.69 28.66 4.24
C GLU A 102 2.93 27.17 4.57
N PRO A 103 2.61 26.23 3.67
CA PRO A 103 2.81 24.81 3.94
C PRO A 103 4.26 24.42 3.66
N GLU A 104 4.80 23.49 4.44
CA GLU A 104 6.15 22.95 4.23
C GLU A 104 6.29 22.23 2.88
N ARG A 105 7.51 22.23 2.32
CA ARG A 105 7.81 21.50 1.08
C ARG A 105 7.74 19.99 1.30
N VAL A 106 6.85 19.34 0.58
CA VAL A 106 6.65 17.88 0.62
C VAL A 106 7.35 17.24 -0.58
N ARG A 107 8.32 16.33 -0.36
CA ARG A 107 8.97 15.59 -1.45
C ARG A 107 8.35 14.22 -1.58
N ALA A 108 8.08 13.77 -2.81
CA ALA A 108 7.60 12.40 -3.07
C ALA A 108 8.49 11.32 -2.44
N LYS A 109 9.81 11.56 -2.36
CA LYS A 109 10.78 10.66 -1.70
C LYS A 109 10.52 10.44 -0.21
N ASP A 110 9.93 11.41 0.49
CA ASP A 110 9.61 11.29 1.91
C ASP A 110 8.46 10.28 2.14
N PHE A 111 7.70 9.92 1.09
CA PHE A 111 6.55 9.01 1.11
C PHE A 111 6.85 7.65 0.48
N ILE A 112 7.94 7.53 -0.25
CA ILE A 112 8.43 6.22 -0.71
C ILE A 112 9.09 5.58 0.51
N LYS A 113 8.32 4.82 1.27
CA LYS A 113 8.90 3.84 2.18
C LYS A 113 9.56 2.79 1.28
N PRO A 114 10.90 2.65 1.24
CA PRO A 114 11.51 1.62 0.42
C PRO A 114 10.95 0.27 0.88
N VAL A 115 10.49 -0.54 -0.07
CA VAL A 115 9.88 -1.85 0.18
C VAL A 115 10.81 -2.74 1.03
N GLU A 116 12.12 -2.56 0.90
CA GLU A 116 13.16 -3.21 1.72
C GLU A 116 13.09 -2.85 3.21
N ARG A 117 12.73 -1.61 3.56
CA ARG A 117 12.61 -1.18 4.96
C ARG A 117 11.46 -1.89 5.68
N ASN A 118 10.40 -2.27 4.97
CA ASN A 118 9.32 -3.04 5.56
C ASN A 118 9.74 -4.49 5.80
N ALA A 119 10.46 -5.14 4.89
CA ALA A 119 10.92 -6.51 5.11
C ALA A 119 11.85 -6.60 6.33
N PHE A 120 12.82 -5.68 6.44
CA PHE A 120 13.75 -5.63 7.58
C PHE A 120 13.03 -5.26 8.88
N LYS A 121 12.17 -4.24 8.90
CA LYS A 121 11.38 -3.90 10.10
C LYS A 121 10.48 -5.04 10.53
N GLU A 122 9.79 -5.71 9.61
CA GLU A 122 8.93 -6.84 9.92
C GLU A 122 9.72 -8.05 10.43
N GLN A 123 10.94 -8.29 9.92
CA GLN A 123 11.87 -9.26 10.48
C GLN A 123 12.25 -8.90 11.92
N LEU A 124 12.67 -7.65 12.17
CA LEU A 124 13.02 -7.18 13.52
C LEU A 124 11.84 -7.28 14.51
N LYS A 125 10.62 -6.96 14.06
CA LYS A 125 9.41 -7.12 14.90
C LYS A 125 9.15 -8.58 15.24
N ARG A 126 9.30 -9.50 14.28
CA ARG A 126 9.17 -10.95 14.52
C ARG A 126 10.24 -11.43 15.50
N GLU A 127 11.47 -11.00 15.33
CA GLU A 127 12.59 -11.29 16.23
C GLU A 127 12.30 -10.78 17.65
N ALA A 128 11.83 -9.53 17.78
CA ALA A 128 11.46 -8.92 19.06
C ALA A 128 10.36 -9.71 19.79
N TRP A 129 9.31 -10.13 19.08
CA TRP A 129 8.25 -10.96 19.66
C TRP A 129 8.75 -12.34 20.09
N ASN A 130 9.69 -12.93 19.34
CA ASN A 130 10.27 -14.24 19.60
C ASN A 130 11.36 -14.26 20.66
N LEU A 131 11.80 -13.10 21.18
CA LEU A 131 12.78 -13.03 22.26
C LEU A 131 12.33 -13.83 23.48
N LYS A 132 13.14 -14.81 23.89
CA LYS A 132 12.89 -15.61 25.08
C LYS A 132 13.35 -14.81 26.31
N ARG A 133 12.64 -14.93 27.43
CA ARG A 133 12.97 -14.28 28.72
C ARG A 133 12.88 -12.73 28.76
N THR A 134 12.30 -12.10 27.74
CA THR A 134 12.04 -10.64 27.76
C THR A 134 10.58 -10.37 28.18
N PRO A 135 10.32 -9.49 29.16
CA PRO A 135 8.96 -9.11 29.56
C PRO A 135 8.13 -8.54 28.41
N ARG A 136 6.79 -8.71 28.46
CA ARG A 136 5.89 -8.23 27.39
C ARG A 136 6.01 -6.73 27.13
N PHE A 137 6.15 -5.90 28.17
CA PHE A 137 6.30 -4.45 28.03
C PHE A 137 7.59 -4.10 27.26
N ALA A 138 8.71 -4.74 27.58
CA ALA A 138 9.98 -4.50 26.90
C ALA A 138 9.93 -4.93 25.42
N LYS A 139 9.20 -6.01 25.09
CA LYS A 139 8.95 -6.39 23.69
C LYS A 139 8.14 -5.35 22.94
N ALA A 140 7.09 -4.80 23.56
CA ALA A 140 6.28 -3.75 22.97
C ALA A 140 7.12 -2.48 22.71
N GLU A 141 8.04 -2.15 23.62
CA GLU A 141 8.92 -0.99 23.47
C GLU A 141 9.93 -1.16 22.33
N ILE A 142 10.50 -2.37 22.19
CA ILE A 142 11.35 -2.70 21.05
C ILE A 142 10.57 -2.52 19.73
N VAL A 143 9.31 -2.95 19.67
CA VAL A 143 8.46 -2.77 18.49
C VAL A 143 8.19 -1.29 18.21
N ARG A 144 7.83 -0.48 19.23
CA ARG A 144 7.66 0.98 19.08
C ARG A 144 8.92 1.64 18.54
N ILE A 145 10.10 1.25 19.04
CA ILE A 145 11.40 1.77 18.58
C ILE A 145 11.70 1.35 17.13
N ILE A 146 11.35 0.13 16.73
CA ILE A 146 11.46 -0.34 15.32
C ILE A 146 10.52 0.45 14.40
N GLU A 147 9.32 0.79 14.87
CA GLU A 147 8.35 1.58 14.11
C GLU A 147 8.79 3.03 13.93
N GLY A 148 9.53 3.58 14.89
CA GLY A 148 10.18 4.88 14.78
C GLY A 148 10.04 5.77 16.00
N ALA A 149 9.49 5.27 17.11
CA ALA A 149 9.42 6.02 18.36
C ALA A 149 10.83 6.31 18.88
N ARG A 150 11.07 7.58 19.24
CA ARG A 150 12.33 8.07 19.83
C ARG A 150 12.10 8.87 21.11
N GLU A 151 10.87 9.33 21.33
CA GLU A 151 10.43 10.07 22.52
C GLU A 151 9.39 9.23 23.27
N ASP A 152 9.18 9.55 24.56
CA ASP A 152 8.25 8.83 25.44
C ASP A 152 8.54 7.33 25.58
N ILE A 153 9.82 6.99 25.73
CA ILE A 153 10.27 5.62 26.00
C ILE A 153 10.21 5.32 27.50
N ASP A 154 9.70 4.16 27.87
CA ASP A 154 9.60 3.75 29.27
C ASP A 154 10.98 3.74 29.96
N PRO A 155 11.17 4.47 31.08
CA PRO A 155 12.43 4.50 31.82
C PRO A 155 12.92 3.12 32.27
N ARG A 156 12.00 2.20 32.60
CA ARG A 156 12.30 0.81 33.01
C ARG A 156 12.87 -0.01 31.86
N PHE A 157 12.49 0.31 30.63
CA PHE A 157 13.07 -0.33 29.45
C PHE A 157 14.54 0.08 29.29
N LEU A 158 14.83 1.39 29.34
CA LEU A 158 16.20 1.89 29.22
C LEU A 158 17.11 1.39 30.35
N ASP A 159 16.62 1.37 31.58
CA ASP A 159 17.35 0.81 32.72
C ASP A 159 17.63 -0.69 32.52
N GLY A 160 16.63 -1.45 32.06
CA GLY A 160 16.78 -2.86 31.73
C GLY A 160 17.81 -3.11 30.64
N VAL A 161 17.81 -2.33 29.56
CA VAL A 161 18.77 -2.50 28.46
C VAL A 161 20.20 -2.14 28.90
N LYS A 162 20.36 -1.13 29.76
CA LYS A 162 21.67 -0.79 30.36
C LYS A 162 22.16 -1.88 31.30
N LYS A 163 21.27 -2.41 32.15
CA LYS A 163 21.59 -3.41 33.18
C LYS A 163 21.92 -4.79 32.59
N TYR A 164 21.23 -5.22 31.54
CA TYR A 164 21.40 -6.53 30.92
C TYR A 164 22.15 -6.48 29.58
N ARG A 165 22.98 -5.45 29.36
CA ARG A 165 23.70 -5.21 28.10
C ARG A 165 24.47 -6.43 27.62
N ASP A 166 25.23 -7.08 28.51
CA ASP A 166 26.07 -8.23 28.18
C ASP A 166 25.25 -9.50 27.85
N GLU A 167 24.07 -9.65 28.46
CA GLU A 167 23.15 -10.75 28.17
C GLU A 167 22.43 -10.55 26.83
N ILE A 168 22.06 -9.30 26.53
CA ILE A 168 21.51 -8.90 25.24
C ILE A 168 22.54 -9.14 24.13
N GLU A 169 23.81 -8.84 24.39
CA GLU A 169 24.88 -9.06 23.41
C GLU A 169 25.06 -10.51 22.98
N LYS A 170 24.85 -11.45 23.91
CA LYS A 170 25.02 -12.89 23.67
C LYS A 170 23.72 -13.61 23.28
N GLY A 171 22.57 -13.09 23.69
CA GLY A 171 21.29 -13.79 23.60
C GLY A 171 20.34 -13.30 22.51
N TRP A 172 20.51 -12.09 21.98
CA TRP A 172 19.60 -11.52 20.99
C TRP A 172 20.10 -11.76 19.56
N PRO A 173 19.19 -11.81 18.56
CA PRO A 173 19.54 -11.82 17.15
C PRO A 173 20.45 -10.65 16.77
N GLU A 174 21.43 -10.91 15.89
CA GLU A 174 22.49 -9.95 15.57
C GLU A 174 21.96 -8.63 15.01
N GLU A 175 20.95 -8.71 14.12
CA GLU A 175 20.36 -7.54 13.47
C GLU A 175 19.55 -6.69 14.46
N LEU A 176 18.73 -7.33 15.30
CA LEU A 176 17.97 -6.65 16.35
C LEU A 176 18.86 -5.96 17.37
N ARG A 177 19.95 -6.64 17.80
CA ARG A 177 20.93 -6.08 18.72
C ARG A 177 21.60 -4.84 18.14
N LYS A 178 22.14 -4.95 16.91
CA LYS A 178 22.80 -3.83 16.22
C LYS A 178 21.86 -2.65 16.09
N PHE A 179 20.60 -2.89 15.72
CA PHE A 179 19.59 -1.84 15.59
C PHE A 179 19.34 -1.12 16.93
N ILE A 180 19.08 -1.86 18.01
CA ILE A 180 18.78 -1.27 19.32
C ILE A 180 19.97 -0.51 19.89
N PHE A 181 21.19 -1.03 19.80
CA PHE A 181 22.38 -0.32 20.27
C PHE A 181 22.73 0.91 19.44
N THR A 182 22.39 0.95 18.15
CA THR A 182 22.59 2.15 17.32
C THR A 182 21.62 3.26 17.71
N VAL A 183 20.39 2.88 18.07
CA VAL A 183 19.29 3.82 18.33
C VAL A 183 19.25 4.28 19.80
N LEU A 184 19.87 3.53 20.71
CA LEU A 184 19.83 3.74 22.15
C LEU A 184 20.24 5.15 22.60
N ASP A 185 21.22 5.75 21.93
CA ASP A 185 21.72 7.09 22.25
C ASP A 185 20.73 8.20 21.85
N ASP A 186 19.78 7.89 20.95
CA ASP A 186 18.75 8.81 20.45
C ASP A 186 17.43 8.74 21.26
N LEU A 187 17.30 7.84 22.24
CA LEU A 187 16.05 7.61 22.97
C LEU A 187 15.87 8.57 24.14
N LYS A 188 14.74 9.28 24.19
CA LYS A 188 14.33 10.15 25.31
C LYS A 188 13.22 9.51 26.13
N THR A 189 13.32 9.64 27.46
CA THR A 189 12.29 9.19 28.41
C THR A 189 11.11 10.15 28.48
N GLY A 190 9.91 9.63 28.69
CA GLY A 190 8.69 10.41 28.93
C GLY A 190 7.64 9.63 29.74
N ASP A 191 6.47 10.22 29.97
CA ASP A 191 5.42 9.72 30.88
C ASP A 191 4.42 8.80 30.16
N PHE A 192 4.94 7.75 29.52
CA PHE A 192 4.16 6.86 28.63
C PHE A 192 3.32 5.83 29.41
N SER A 193 2.01 5.78 29.13
CA SER A 193 1.08 4.81 29.72
C SER A 193 0.78 3.66 28.74
N TYR A 194 1.23 2.45 29.08
CA TYR A 194 0.92 1.24 28.32
C TYR A 194 -0.59 0.98 28.21
N GLN A 195 -1.37 1.37 29.21
CA GLN A 195 -2.82 1.14 29.20
C GLN A 195 -3.48 1.92 28.06
N GLN A 196 -3.14 3.20 27.90
CA GLN A 196 -3.63 4.04 26.81
C GLN A 196 -3.20 3.52 25.43
N TYR A 197 -1.96 3.06 25.29
CA TYR A 197 -1.47 2.50 24.02
C TYR A 197 -2.21 1.23 23.60
N TRP A 198 -2.44 0.28 24.51
CA TRP A 198 -3.21 -0.93 24.20
C TRP A 198 -4.69 -0.60 23.96
N ASP A 199 -5.25 0.37 24.66
CA ASP A 199 -6.62 0.83 24.42
C ASP A 199 -6.77 1.43 23.01
N GLU A 200 -5.81 2.24 22.57
CA GLU A 200 -5.75 2.79 21.20
C GLU A 200 -5.52 1.71 20.14
N GLU A 201 -4.59 0.77 20.36
CA GLU A 201 -4.31 -0.30 19.40
C GLU A 201 -5.50 -1.27 19.27
N ASN A 202 -6.17 -1.58 20.38
CA ASN A 202 -7.38 -2.40 20.37
C ASN A 202 -8.55 -1.66 19.72
N ALA A 203 -8.70 -0.35 19.97
CA ALA A 203 -9.69 0.47 19.30
C ALA A 203 -9.46 0.51 17.79
N GLN A 204 -8.20 0.65 17.36
CA GLN A 204 -7.84 0.66 15.94
C GLN A 204 -8.11 -0.70 15.27
N LYS A 205 -7.75 -1.82 15.91
CA LYS A 205 -8.07 -3.16 15.40
C LYS A 205 -9.57 -3.42 15.33
N GLN A 206 -10.33 -2.91 16.30
CA GLN A 206 -11.78 -3.01 16.30
C GLN A 206 -12.38 -2.21 15.13
N LEU A 207 -11.91 -0.97 14.90
CA LEU A 207 -12.34 -0.15 13.77
C LEU A 207 -12.04 -0.82 12.42
N GLU A 208 -10.85 -1.40 12.25
CA GLU A 208 -10.47 -2.13 11.03
C GLU A 208 -11.33 -3.38 10.80
N ALA A 209 -11.65 -4.11 11.87
CA ALA A 209 -12.57 -5.26 11.81
C ALA A 209 -13.99 -4.82 11.42
N ASP A 210 -14.49 -3.73 12.00
CA ASP A 210 -15.82 -3.19 11.71
C ASP A 210 -15.91 -2.67 10.26
N GLU A 211 -14.86 -2.02 9.74
CA GLU A 211 -14.77 -1.59 8.34
C GLU A 211 -14.81 -2.76 7.36
N LEU A 212 -14.04 -3.83 7.66
CA LEU A 212 -14.05 -5.04 6.84
C LEU A 212 -15.43 -5.72 6.85
N GLN A 213 -16.07 -5.81 8.02
CA GLN A 213 -17.43 -6.35 8.13
C GLN A 213 -18.43 -5.56 7.29
N ARG A 214 -18.40 -4.23 7.35
CA ARG A 214 -19.25 -3.36 6.50
C ARG A 214 -19.02 -3.60 5.02
N LYS A 215 -17.76 -3.69 4.59
CA LYS A 215 -17.40 -3.95 3.20
C LYS A 215 -17.95 -5.30 2.69
N LEU A 216 -17.85 -6.35 3.52
CA LEU A 216 -18.39 -7.67 3.20
C LEU A 216 -19.92 -7.65 3.08
N VAL A 217 -20.59 -6.97 4.02
CA VAL A 217 -22.04 -6.78 4.00
C VAL A 217 -22.51 -6.06 2.73
N ASP A 218 -21.85 -4.97 2.34
CA ASP A 218 -22.22 -4.21 1.15
C ASP A 218 -22.08 -5.06 -0.13
N GLN A 219 -20.98 -5.80 -0.24
CA GLN A 219 -20.78 -6.71 -1.37
C GLN A 219 -21.76 -7.88 -1.36
N LEU A 220 -22.13 -8.41 -0.19
CA LEU A 220 -23.16 -9.44 -0.05
C LEU A 220 -24.51 -8.93 -0.53
N ILE A 221 -24.93 -7.72 -0.14
CA ILE A 221 -26.20 -7.11 -0.58
C ILE A 221 -26.24 -6.99 -2.10
N VAL A 222 -25.16 -6.46 -2.70
CA VAL A 222 -25.06 -6.27 -4.15
C VAL A 222 -25.06 -7.61 -4.89
N GLY A 223 -24.26 -8.58 -4.43
CA GLY A 223 -24.19 -9.92 -5.01
C GLY A 223 -25.52 -10.65 -4.93
N ALA A 224 -26.11 -10.70 -3.72
CA ALA A 224 -27.39 -11.35 -3.46
C ALA A 224 -28.53 -10.77 -4.30
N LYS A 225 -28.57 -9.44 -4.46
CA LYS A 225 -29.60 -8.79 -5.29
C LYS A 225 -29.47 -9.18 -6.77
N LYS A 226 -28.24 -9.22 -7.30
CA LYS A 226 -27.97 -9.53 -8.71
C LYS A 226 -28.18 -11.01 -9.05
N THR A 227 -27.88 -11.91 -8.12
CA THR A 227 -28.06 -13.36 -8.32
C THR A 227 -29.42 -13.87 -7.84
N LYS A 228 -30.29 -12.99 -7.34
CA LYS A 228 -31.57 -13.35 -6.70
C LYS A 228 -31.38 -14.44 -5.64
N LEU A 229 -30.41 -14.22 -4.76
CA LEU A 229 -30.10 -15.15 -3.69
C LEU A 229 -31.29 -15.32 -2.76
N ASP A 230 -31.50 -16.55 -2.31
CA ASP A 230 -32.52 -16.88 -1.32
C ASP A 230 -32.32 -16.06 -0.03
N VAL A 231 -33.43 -15.60 0.54
CA VAL A 231 -33.43 -14.72 1.72
C VAL A 231 -32.83 -15.41 2.95
N LEU A 232 -33.03 -16.72 3.09
CA LEU A 232 -32.56 -17.50 4.22
C LEU A 232 -31.05 -17.71 4.13
N VAL A 233 -30.54 -18.03 2.94
CA VAL A 233 -29.11 -18.15 2.67
C VAL A 233 -28.40 -16.82 2.88
N ARG A 234 -29.01 -15.72 2.41
CA ARG A 234 -28.47 -14.37 2.65
C ARG A 234 -28.36 -14.06 4.14
N ASN A 235 -29.39 -14.36 4.93
CA ASN A 235 -29.39 -14.09 6.37
C ASN A 235 -28.36 -14.93 7.13
N ASP A 236 -28.15 -16.19 6.73
CA ASP A 236 -27.10 -17.02 7.33
C ASP A 236 -25.69 -16.51 6.95
N LEU A 237 -25.49 -16.00 5.73
CA LEU A 237 -24.22 -15.35 5.33
C LEU A 237 -23.96 -14.06 6.12
N PHE A 238 -24.99 -13.28 6.43
CA PHE A 238 -24.89 -12.13 7.32
C PHE A 238 -24.40 -12.54 8.71
N ARG A 239 -25.03 -13.56 9.31
CA ARG A 239 -24.61 -14.10 10.61
C ARG A 239 -23.17 -14.61 10.60
N MET A 240 -22.71 -15.19 9.49
CA MET A 240 -21.30 -15.59 9.32
C MET A 240 -20.34 -14.39 9.32
N ILE A 241 -20.72 -13.27 8.68
CA ILE A 241 -19.92 -12.04 8.63
C ILE A 241 -19.83 -11.39 10.02
N GLU A 242 -20.93 -11.45 10.78
CA GLU A 242 -20.99 -10.96 12.17
C GLU A 242 -20.22 -11.85 13.17
N GLY A 243 -19.75 -13.02 12.73
CA GLY A 243 -18.83 -13.87 13.49
C GLY A 243 -19.48 -15.07 14.18
N GLU A 244 -20.75 -15.35 13.90
CA GLU A 244 -21.38 -16.60 14.35
C GLU A 244 -20.73 -17.81 13.66
N LYS A 245 -20.60 -18.94 14.39
CA LYS A 245 -19.90 -20.14 13.91
C LYS A 245 -20.77 -21.39 13.80
N ASP A 246 -21.97 -21.37 14.37
CA ASP A 246 -22.82 -22.56 14.51
C ASP A 246 -24.27 -22.29 14.08
N LYS A 247 -25.04 -23.37 13.87
CA LYS A 247 -26.49 -23.36 13.54
C LYS A 247 -26.82 -22.73 12.19
N PHE A 248 -26.06 -23.08 11.16
CA PHE A 248 -26.39 -22.74 9.76
C PHE A 248 -27.33 -23.79 9.17
N ARG A 249 -28.22 -23.35 8.29
CA ARG A 249 -29.22 -24.22 7.67
C ARG A 249 -28.55 -25.16 6.66
N GLY A 250 -29.10 -26.36 6.51
CA GLY A 250 -28.60 -27.33 5.52
C GLY A 250 -28.68 -26.82 4.07
N GLU A 251 -29.66 -25.98 3.78
CA GLU A 251 -29.80 -25.28 2.48
C GLU A 251 -28.63 -24.30 2.23
N THR A 252 -28.23 -23.55 3.26
CA THR A 252 -27.07 -22.65 3.22
C THR A 252 -25.78 -23.43 2.99
N LEU A 253 -25.57 -24.55 3.69
CA LEU A 253 -24.40 -25.41 3.51
C LEU A 253 -24.34 -26.03 2.10
N LYS A 254 -25.49 -26.46 1.57
CA LYS A 254 -25.58 -26.95 0.19
C LYS A 254 -25.27 -25.85 -0.82
N TRP A 255 -25.79 -24.65 -0.61
CA TRP A 255 -25.50 -23.49 -1.45
C TRP A 255 -24.02 -23.10 -1.42
N LEU A 256 -23.36 -23.14 -0.25
CA LEU A 256 -21.92 -22.89 -0.13
C LEU A 256 -21.09 -23.89 -0.96
N LYS A 257 -21.45 -25.18 -0.94
CA LYS A 257 -20.78 -26.22 -1.75
C LYS A 257 -21.04 -26.03 -3.24
N GLU A 258 -22.24 -25.60 -3.64
CA GLU A 258 -22.55 -25.25 -5.03
C GLU A 258 -21.84 -23.97 -5.49
N PHE A 259 -21.62 -23.00 -4.59
CA PHE A 259 -20.90 -21.76 -4.86
C PHE A 259 -19.41 -22.02 -5.07
N ALA A 260 -18.80 -22.86 -4.25
CA ALA A 260 -17.38 -23.21 -4.35
C ALA A 260 -17.04 -24.10 -5.56
N SER A 261 -18.00 -24.88 -6.06
CA SER A 261 -17.78 -25.79 -7.20
C SER A 261 -17.91 -25.12 -8.57
N LYS A 262 -18.41 -23.88 -8.65
CA LYS A 262 -18.61 -23.14 -9.90
C LYS A 262 -17.70 -21.91 -9.98
N PRO A 263 -17.38 -21.43 -11.19
CA PRO A 263 -16.69 -20.14 -11.35
C PRO A 263 -17.51 -19.02 -10.71
N VAL A 264 -16.86 -18.20 -9.88
CA VAL A 264 -17.52 -17.08 -9.18
C VAL A 264 -18.10 -16.11 -10.20
N HIS A 265 -19.41 -15.86 -10.09
CA HIS A 265 -20.11 -14.94 -10.99
C HIS A 265 -19.61 -13.50 -10.77
N LYS A 266 -19.40 -12.72 -11.84
CA LYS A 266 -19.00 -11.28 -11.82
C LYS A 266 -19.90 -10.34 -11.00
N ALA A 267 -21.01 -10.86 -10.49
CA ALA A 267 -21.94 -10.12 -9.64
C ALA A 267 -21.44 -10.01 -8.20
N TRP A 268 -20.55 -10.91 -7.78
CA TRP A 268 -19.96 -10.95 -6.45
C TRP A 268 -18.69 -10.10 -6.41
N GLY A 269 -18.52 -9.34 -5.33
CA GLY A 269 -17.26 -8.65 -5.06
C GLY A 269 -16.18 -9.63 -4.62
N ASP A 270 -14.91 -9.25 -4.83
CA ASP A 270 -13.77 -10.14 -4.57
C ASP A 270 -13.63 -10.51 -3.09
N ASP A 271 -13.90 -9.58 -2.18
CA ASP A 271 -13.73 -9.79 -0.74
C ASP A 271 -14.79 -10.77 -0.20
N ILE A 272 -16.06 -10.56 -0.57
CA ILE A 272 -17.15 -11.45 -0.19
C ILE A 272 -17.02 -12.84 -0.83
N ALA A 273 -16.55 -12.93 -2.07
CA ALA A 273 -16.35 -14.22 -2.73
C ALA A 273 -15.25 -15.03 -2.02
N LYS A 274 -14.12 -14.41 -1.68
CA LYS A 274 -13.05 -15.04 -0.90
C LYS A 274 -13.53 -15.45 0.49
N PHE A 275 -14.31 -14.60 1.15
CA PHE A 275 -14.91 -14.91 2.45
C PHE A 275 -15.80 -16.15 2.38
N ILE A 276 -16.71 -16.21 1.40
CA ILE A 276 -17.63 -17.33 1.18
C ILE A 276 -16.86 -18.63 0.88
N LEU A 277 -15.84 -18.58 0.02
CA LEU A 277 -15.01 -19.74 -0.30
C LEU A 277 -14.25 -20.28 0.92
N ARG A 278 -13.67 -19.38 1.72
CA ARG A 278 -13.00 -19.77 2.96
C ARG A 278 -13.99 -20.40 3.94
N LYS A 279 -15.19 -19.85 4.06
CA LYS A 279 -16.24 -20.41 4.93
C LYS A 279 -16.77 -21.74 4.43
N SER A 280 -16.85 -21.96 3.12
CA SER A 280 -17.22 -23.26 2.59
C SER A 280 -16.17 -24.34 2.88
N GLU A 281 -14.88 -24.00 2.93
CA GLU A 281 -13.81 -24.91 3.36
C GLU A 281 -13.84 -25.18 4.87
N GLU A 282 -14.06 -24.16 5.70
CA GLU A 282 -14.14 -24.29 7.16
C GLU A 282 -15.35 -25.13 7.63
N LEU A 283 -16.43 -25.18 6.82
CA LEU A 283 -17.70 -25.85 7.12
C LEU A 283 -17.97 -27.10 6.23
N ALA A 284 -17.02 -27.51 5.39
CA ALA A 284 -17.16 -28.64 4.46
C ALA A 284 -17.21 -30.00 5.16
#